data_AF-A0A3D6CDU0-F1
#
_entry.id   AF-A0A3D6CDU0-F1
#
_cell.length_a   1.000
_cell.length_b   1.000
_cell.length_c   1.000
_cell.angle_alpha   90.00
_cell.angle_beta   90.00
_cell.angle_gamma   90.00
#
_symmetry.space_group_name_H-M   'P 1'
#
loop_
_entity.id
_entity.type
_entity.pdbx_description
1 polymer ?
#
loop_
_entity_poly.entity_id
_entity_poly.type
_entity_poly.pdbx_seq_one_letter_code
_entity_poly.pdbx_strand_id
1 'polypeptide(L)'
;MNSMNRLRAIDGLRTIAVLGVLWAHIWMFYGSPSFFIWKIDLPRIISFFGTGVDLFFVISGFCMYLMYVNKQKEFNGRAYLDYIIKRWKRIAPAFYAAIIVYALFAASFSIGSIDGLYMLKHALFIKNLFAEKTQYAPHFWSLCTEWHFYLVLPLLVWAIHKLGFQKAMVLAMA
;
A
#
# COMPACT_ATOMS: atom_id res chain seq x y z
N MET A 1 24.34 3.79 -16.41
CA MET A 1 23.46 4.68 -15.62
C MET A 1 23.64 4.35 -14.14
N ASN A 2 24.15 5.28 -13.32
CA ASN A 2 24.51 5.02 -11.91
C ASN A 2 23.31 4.54 -11.08
N SER A 3 23.55 3.62 -10.13
CA SER A 3 22.53 3.03 -9.25
C SER A 3 21.69 4.09 -8.52
N MET A 4 22.28 5.23 -8.16
CA MET A 4 21.57 6.37 -7.56
C MET A 4 20.53 7.02 -8.49
N ASN A 5 20.80 7.08 -9.80
CA ASN A 5 19.85 7.67 -10.76
C ASN A 5 18.64 6.76 -10.97
N ARG A 6 18.80 5.43 -10.88
CA ARG A 6 17.67 4.49 -10.91
C ARG A 6 16.77 4.65 -9.70
N LEU A 7 17.34 4.77 -8.49
CA LEU A 7 16.55 4.97 -7.27
C LEU A 7 15.75 6.27 -7.32
N ARG A 8 16.37 7.37 -7.76
CA ARG A 8 15.70 8.67 -7.93
C ARG A 8 14.56 8.65 -8.96
N ALA A 9 14.76 7.99 -10.11
CA ALA A 9 13.72 7.87 -11.12
C ALA A 9 12.50 7.11 -10.60
N ILE A 10 12.73 6.05 -9.80
CA ILE A 10 11.63 5.28 -9.23
C ILE A 10 10.90 6.05 -8.13
N ASP A 11 11.62 6.81 -7.30
CA ASP A 11 10.99 7.69 -6.32
C ASP A 11 10.16 8.79 -6.99
N GLY A 12 10.61 9.32 -8.14
CA GLY A 12 9.83 10.25 -8.97
C GLY A 12 8.51 9.64 -9.48
N LEU A 13 8.53 8.38 -9.91
CA LEU A 13 7.32 7.66 -10.32
C LEU A 13 6.34 7.46 -9.15
N ARG A 14 6.85 7.19 -7.93
CA ARG A 14 6.01 7.13 -6.73
C ARG A 14 5.36 8.46 -6.43
N THR A 15 6.09 9.57 -6.58
CA THR A 15 5.52 10.91 -6.39
C THR A 15 4.36 11.15 -7.35
N ILE A 16 4.51 10.80 -8.64
CA ILE A 16 3.43 10.91 -9.63
C ILE A 16 2.22 10.05 -9.22
N ALA A 17 2.46 8.82 -8.76
CA ALA A 17 1.40 7.94 -8.29
C ALA A 17 0.63 8.54 -7.10
N VAL A 18 1.34 9.09 -6.09
CA VAL A 18 0.72 9.75 -4.93
C VAL A 18 -0.11 10.96 -5.34
N LEU A 19 0.37 11.76 -6.30
CA LEU A 19 -0.40 12.89 -6.84
C LEU A 19 -1.69 12.42 -7.53
N GLY A 20 -1.64 11.31 -8.27
CA GLY A 20 -2.84 10.69 -8.85
C GLY A 20 -3.84 10.23 -7.78
N VAL A 21 -3.36 9.64 -6.68
CA VAL A 21 -4.22 9.27 -5.54
C VAL A 21 -4.88 10.50 -4.91
N LEU A 22 -4.11 11.56 -4.66
CA LEU A 22 -4.64 12.81 -4.10
C LEU A 22 -5.72 13.39 -5.01
N TRP A 23 -5.46 13.43 -6.32
CA TRP A 23 -6.41 13.89 -7.32
C TRP A 23 -7.73 13.11 -7.28
N ALA A 24 -7.66 11.79 -7.23
CA ALA A 24 -8.84 10.93 -7.17
C ALA A 24 -9.67 11.14 -5.91
N HIS A 25 -9.02 11.38 -4.77
CA HIS A 25 -9.72 11.73 -3.53
C HIS A 25 -10.41 13.09 -3.65
N ILE A 26 -9.76 14.11 -4.23
CA ILE A 26 -10.37 15.42 -4.45
C ILE A 26 -11.64 15.28 -5.30
N TRP A 27 -11.58 14.54 -6.40
CA TRP A 27 -12.75 14.28 -7.25
C TRP A 27 -13.85 13.49 -6.56
N MET A 28 -13.50 12.52 -5.71
CA MET A 28 -14.48 11.76 -4.95
C MET A 28 -15.27 12.65 -3.98
N PHE A 29 -14.63 13.63 -3.34
CA PHE A 29 -15.27 14.51 -2.36
C PHE A 29 -15.93 15.75 -2.97
N TYR A 30 -15.37 16.33 -4.03
CA TYR A 30 -15.83 17.61 -4.61
C TYR A 30 -16.47 17.48 -5.99
N GLY A 31 -16.53 16.27 -6.55
CA GLY A 31 -17.04 16.00 -7.90
C GLY A 31 -16.00 16.28 -8.99
N SER A 32 -16.18 15.66 -10.15
CA SER A 32 -15.35 15.93 -11.33
C SER A 32 -15.93 17.11 -12.13
N PRO A 33 -15.14 18.15 -12.42
CA PRO A 33 -15.61 19.23 -13.29
C PRO A 33 -15.85 18.68 -14.69
N SER A 34 -17.02 18.92 -15.27
CA SER A 34 -17.32 18.52 -16.65
C SER A 34 -16.57 19.42 -17.63
N PHE A 35 -15.46 18.93 -18.17
CA PHE A 35 -14.61 19.65 -19.13
C PHE A 35 -14.46 18.84 -20.42
N PHE A 36 -15.08 19.33 -21.50
CA PHE A 36 -15.07 18.65 -22.79
C PHE A 36 -14.25 19.45 -23.81
N ILE A 37 -13.30 18.81 -24.48
CA ILE A 37 -12.62 19.36 -25.66
C ILE A 37 -13.08 18.57 -26.86
N TRP A 38 -13.79 19.19 -27.81
CA TRP A 38 -14.14 18.58 -29.10
C TRP A 38 -14.71 17.16 -28.98
N LYS A 39 -15.65 16.95 -28.04
CA LYS A 39 -16.33 15.68 -27.69
C LYS A 39 -15.51 14.68 -26.86
N ILE A 40 -14.29 15.02 -26.45
CA ILE A 40 -13.50 14.21 -25.52
C ILE A 40 -13.81 14.64 -24.09
N ASP A 41 -14.31 13.68 -23.30
CA ASP A 41 -14.48 13.80 -21.85
C ASP A 41 -13.10 13.67 -21.18
N LEU A 42 -12.40 14.81 -21.04
CA LEU A 42 -11.11 14.87 -20.36
C LEU A 42 -11.18 14.28 -18.93
N PRO A 43 -12.22 14.59 -18.13
CA PRO A 43 -12.41 14.00 -16.82
C PRO A 43 -12.42 12.47 -16.84
N ARG A 44 -13.08 11.85 -17.82
CA ARG A 44 -13.11 10.39 -17.95
C ARG A 44 -11.73 9.80 -18.25
N ILE A 45 -10.91 10.45 -19.07
CA ILE A 45 -9.54 9.98 -19.33
C ILE A 45 -8.67 10.12 -18.09
N ILE A 46 -8.76 11.27 -17.41
CA ILE A 46 -7.99 11.53 -16.19
C ILE A 46 -8.49 10.66 -15.02
N SER A 47 -9.72 10.15 -15.05
CA SER A 47 -10.23 9.21 -14.05
C SER A 47 -9.42 7.90 -13.98
N PHE A 48 -8.73 7.52 -15.06
CA PHE A 48 -7.76 6.41 -15.03
C PHE A 48 -6.61 6.67 -14.05
N PHE A 49 -6.23 7.93 -13.78
CA PHE A 49 -5.26 8.22 -12.71
C PHE A 49 -5.80 7.90 -11.31
N GLY A 50 -7.10 7.62 -11.16
CA GLY A 50 -7.68 7.08 -9.93
C GLY A 50 -7.14 5.71 -9.54
N THR A 51 -6.52 4.96 -10.47
CA THR A 51 -5.74 3.76 -10.17
C THR A 51 -4.32 4.08 -9.68
N GLY A 52 -4.06 5.33 -9.25
CA GLY A 52 -2.76 5.74 -8.71
C GLY A 52 -2.28 4.88 -7.55
N VAL A 53 -3.23 4.32 -6.78
CA VAL A 53 -2.95 3.34 -5.71
C VAL A 53 -2.35 2.06 -6.28
N ASP A 54 -2.90 1.54 -7.37
CA ASP A 54 -2.40 0.32 -8.03
C ASP A 54 -0.99 0.54 -8.59
N LEU A 55 -0.76 1.69 -9.23
CA LEU A 55 0.56 2.06 -9.72
C LEU A 55 1.57 2.19 -8.57
N PHE A 56 1.16 2.78 -7.45
CA PHE A 56 1.99 2.89 -6.26
C PHE A 56 2.38 1.51 -5.71
N PHE A 57 1.45 0.55 -5.68
CA PHE A 57 1.71 -0.82 -5.26
C PHE A 57 2.64 -1.56 -6.22
N VAL A 58 2.42 -1.45 -7.54
CA VAL A 58 3.28 -2.09 -8.54
C VAL A 58 4.72 -1.57 -8.44
N ILE A 59 4.91 -0.25 -8.35
CA ILE A 59 6.24 0.35 -8.19
C ILE A 59 6.88 -0.09 -6.87
N SER A 60 6.09 -0.13 -5.79
CA SER A 60 6.58 -0.53 -4.47
C SER A 60 7.00 -2.00 -4.44
N GLY A 61 6.20 -2.91 -5.01
CA GLY A 61 6.55 -4.31 -5.16
C GLY A 61 7.80 -4.51 -6.01
N PHE A 62 7.91 -3.82 -7.15
CA PHE A 62 9.09 -3.88 -8.02
C PHE A 62 10.37 -3.43 -7.30
N CYS A 63 10.33 -2.32 -6.56
CA CYS A 63 11.45 -1.89 -5.73
C CYS A 63 11.82 -2.92 -4.66
N MET A 64 10.83 -3.46 -3.95
CA MET A 64 11.07 -4.42 -2.89
C MET A 64 11.74 -5.68 -3.43
N TYR A 65 11.25 -6.21 -4.55
CA TYR A 65 11.84 -7.33 -5.26
C TYR A 65 13.31 -7.07 -5.62
N LEU A 66 13.60 -5.94 -6.26
CA LEU A 66 14.97 -5.58 -6.63
C LEU A 66 15.89 -5.43 -5.40
N MET A 67 15.39 -4.85 -4.31
CA MET A 67 16.18 -4.73 -3.08
C MET A 67 16.46 -6.09 -2.45
N TYR A 68 15.50 -7.02 -2.50
CA TYR A 68 15.64 -8.36 -1.94
C TYR A 68 16.63 -9.20 -2.75
N VAL A 69 16.42 -9.33 -4.07
CA VAL A 69 17.28 -10.13 -4.95
C VAL A 69 18.73 -9.63 -4.97
N ASN A 70 18.94 -8.31 -4.90
CA ASN A 70 20.30 -7.75 -4.88
C ASN A 70 21.01 -7.87 -3.52
N LYS A 71 20.30 -7.99 -2.40
CA LYS A 71 20.89 -8.07 -1.04
C LYS A 71 20.89 -9.47 -0.43
N GLN A 72 20.03 -10.37 -0.89
CA GLN A 72 19.80 -11.68 -0.30
C GLN A 72 19.74 -12.72 -1.44
N LYS A 73 20.91 -13.28 -1.80
CA LYS A 73 20.96 -14.38 -2.77
C LYS A 73 20.35 -15.68 -2.23
N GLU A 74 20.40 -15.87 -0.92
CA GLU A 74 19.83 -17.01 -0.20
C GLU A 74 18.93 -16.53 0.93
N PHE A 75 17.83 -17.26 1.17
CA PHE A 75 16.89 -16.93 2.22
C PHE A 75 17.47 -17.31 3.59
N ASN A 76 17.70 -16.30 4.42
CA ASN A 76 18.09 -16.48 5.81
C ASN A 76 16.99 -15.92 6.72
N GLY A 77 16.41 -16.78 7.58
CA GLY A 77 15.32 -16.39 8.48
C GLY A 77 15.68 -15.21 9.39
N ARG A 78 16.93 -15.09 9.82
CA ARG A 78 17.40 -13.98 10.66
C ARG A 78 17.45 -12.66 9.87
N ALA A 79 17.90 -12.71 8.63
CA ALA A 79 17.91 -11.55 7.75
C ALA A 79 16.49 -11.12 7.31
N TYR A 80 15.57 -12.08 7.18
CA TYR A 80 14.15 -11.82 6.98
C TYR A 80 13.52 -11.10 8.18
N LEU A 81 13.80 -11.55 9.41
CA LEU A 81 13.35 -10.86 10.62
C LEU A 81 13.93 -9.45 10.71
N ASP A 82 15.22 -9.27 10.45
CA ASP A 82 15.85 -7.94 10.44
C ASP A 82 15.23 -7.01 9.40
N TYR A 83 14.86 -7.55 8.23
CA TYR A 83 14.14 -6.81 7.19
C TYR A 83 12.76 -6.36 7.69
N ILE A 84 11.97 -7.26 8.26
CA ILE A 84 10.63 -6.95 8.79
C ILE A 84 10.71 -5.92 9.91
N ILE A 85 11.64 -6.09 10.86
CA ILE A 85 11.79 -5.17 11.99
C ILE A 85 12.12 -3.75 11.51
N LYS A 86 13.01 -3.61 10.51
CA LYS A 86 13.33 -2.31 9.92
C LYS A 86 12.12 -1.65 9.26
N ARG A 87 11.25 -2.43 8.60
CA ARG A 87 10.02 -1.93 7.98
C ARG A 87 8.96 -1.59 9.01
N TRP A 88 8.79 -2.43 10.03
CA TRP A 88 7.87 -2.18 11.15
C TRP A 88 8.20 -0.88 11.87
N LYS A 89 9.47 -0.65 12.22
CA LYS A 89 9.93 0.59 12.87
C LYS A 89 9.68 1.85 12.04
N ARG A 90 9.53 1.73 10.72
CA ARG A 90 9.20 2.85 9.83
C ARG A 90 7.69 3.12 9.78
N ILE A 91 6.87 2.07 9.75
CA ILE A 91 5.42 2.18 9.48
C ILE A 91 4.62 2.32 10.76
N ALA A 92 4.94 1.49 11.77
CA ALA A 92 4.19 1.40 13.00
C ALA A 92 4.08 2.74 13.76
N PRO A 93 5.13 3.56 13.91
CA PRO A 93 5.01 4.83 14.65
C PRO A 93 4.02 5.80 13.98
N ALA A 94 4.12 5.96 12.67
CA ALA A 94 3.23 6.83 11.91
C ALA A 94 1.79 6.32 11.94
N PHE A 95 1.61 5.00 11.84
CA PHE A 95 0.29 4.38 11.89
C PHE A 95 -0.38 4.53 13.25
N TYR A 96 0.33 4.24 14.34
CA TYR A 96 -0.23 4.39 15.68
C TYR A 96 -0.52 5.85 16.00
N ALA A 97 0.33 6.78 15.58
CA ALA A 97 0.03 8.21 15.70
C ALA A 97 -1.26 8.58 14.95
N ALA A 98 -1.44 8.09 13.72
CA ALA A 98 -2.63 8.37 12.92
C ALA A 98 -3.91 7.76 13.54
N ILE A 99 -3.84 6.55 14.09
CA ILE A 99 -4.95 5.92 14.82
C ILE A 99 -5.32 6.73 16.07
N ILE A 100 -4.33 7.18 16.84
CA ILE A 100 -4.57 7.98 18.06
C ILE A 100 -5.24 9.30 17.69
N VAL A 101 -4.71 10.02 16.68
CA VAL A 101 -5.30 11.27 16.20
C VAL A 101 -6.74 11.04 15.72
N TYR A 102 -6.99 9.98 14.97
CA TYR A 102 -8.33 9.62 14.51
C TYR A 102 -9.28 9.33 15.68
N ALA A 103 -8.83 8.55 16.67
CA ALA A 103 -9.64 8.22 17.85
C ALA A 103 -9.98 9.46 18.69
N LEU A 104 -9.01 10.37 18.88
CA LEU A 104 -9.23 11.65 19.58
C LEU A 104 -10.25 12.52 18.83
N PHE A 105 -10.13 12.60 17.50
CA PHE A 105 -11.05 13.37 16.68
C PHE A 105 -12.47 12.77 16.70
N ALA A 106 -12.60 11.46 16.54
CA ALA A 106 -13.89 10.77 16.61
C ALA A 106 -14.58 10.97 17.97
N ALA A 107 -13.84 10.89 19.07
CA ALA A 107 -14.34 11.17 20.42
C ALA A 107 -14.76 12.63 20.61
N SER A 108 -14.00 13.59 20.05
CA SER A 108 -14.25 15.03 20.23
C SER A 108 -15.47 15.52 19.44
N PHE A 109 -15.75 14.90 18.29
CA PHE A 109 -16.83 15.30 17.37
C PHE A 109 -18.05 14.36 17.41
N SER A 110 -18.09 13.40 18.36
CA SER A 110 -19.17 12.41 18.48
C SER A 110 -19.49 11.67 17.16
N ILE A 111 -18.45 11.39 16.36
CA ILE A 111 -18.57 10.73 15.06
C ILE A 111 -18.71 9.22 15.29
N GLY A 112 -19.88 8.81 15.79
CA GLY A 112 -20.26 7.41 15.99
C GLY A 112 -19.55 6.70 17.15
N SER A 113 -20.07 5.52 17.51
CA SER A 113 -19.45 4.63 18.49
C SER A 113 -18.22 3.96 17.89
N ILE A 114 -17.06 4.16 18.51
CA ILE A 114 -15.81 3.50 18.13
C ILE A 114 -15.87 2.03 18.57
N ASP A 115 -15.93 1.10 17.62
CA ASP A 115 -15.81 -0.33 17.92
C ASP A 115 -14.34 -0.68 18.23
N GLY A 116 -14.08 -1.10 19.47
CA GLY A 116 -12.74 -1.49 19.92
C GLY A 116 -12.18 -2.69 19.15
N LEU A 117 -13.03 -3.61 18.69
CA LEU A 117 -12.58 -4.76 17.88
C LEU A 117 -12.13 -4.31 16.49
N TYR A 118 -12.85 -3.35 15.89
CA TYR A 118 -12.47 -2.74 14.62
C TYR A 118 -11.13 -2.00 14.69
N MET A 119 -10.90 -1.25 15.77
CA MET A 119 -9.62 -0.58 16.03
C MET A 119 -8.49 -1.59 16.24
N LEU A 120 -8.74 -2.68 16.97
CA LEU A 120 -7.73 -3.71 17.20
C LEU A 120 -7.31 -4.39 15.89
N LYS A 121 -8.25 -4.69 14.99
CA LYS A 121 -7.95 -5.24 13.67
C LYS A 121 -7.13 -4.29 12.80
N HIS A 122 -7.37 -2.99 12.90
CA HIS A 122 -6.50 -1.97 12.29
C HIS A 122 -5.12 -1.97 12.93
N ALA A 123 -5.02 -1.92 14.27
CA ALA A 123 -3.77 -1.92 15.00
C ALA A 123 -2.86 -3.13 14.70
N LEU A 124 -3.46 -4.28 14.39
CA LEU A 124 -2.79 -5.51 13.99
C LEU A 124 -2.55 -5.62 12.47
N PHE A 125 -2.95 -4.63 11.68
CA PHE A 125 -2.89 -4.62 10.20
C PHE A 125 -3.69 -5.75 9.51
N ILE A 126 -4.54 -6.47 10.24
CA ILE A 126 -5.31 -7.61 9.71
C ILE A 126 -6.67 -7.24 9.14
N LYS A 127 -7.09 -5.98 9.26
CA LYS A 127 -8.43 -5.54 8.82
C LYS A 127 -8.77 -5.95 7.38
N ASN A 128 -7.81 -5.91 6.47
CA ASN A 128 -8.07 -6.26 5.06
C ASN A 128 -8.43 -7.74 4.84
N LEU A 129 -8.22 -8.61 5.83
CA LEU A 129 -8.58 -10.02 5.76
C LEU A 129 -10.06 -10.27 6.09
N PHE A 130 -10.77 -9.26 6.61
CA PHE A 130 -12.16 -9.38 7.04
C PHE A 130 -13.06 -8.42 6.25
N ALA A 131 -14.17 -8.95 5.73
CA ALA A 131 -15.19 -8.14 5.10
C ALA A 131 -16.06 -7.47 6.19
N GLU A 132 -15.79 -6.19 6.47
CA GLU A 132 -16.53 -5.44 7.48
C GLU A 132 -17.38 -4.34 6.84
N LYS A 133 -18.61 -4.19 7.36
CA LYS A 133 -19.59 -3.19 6.90
C LYS A 133 -19.26 -1.78 7.39
N THR A 134 -18.46 -1.67 8.45
CA THR A 134 -18.03 -0.41 9.04
C THR A 134 -16.79 0.12 8.30
N GLN A 135 -16.85 1.36 7.83
CA GLN A 135 -15.73 2.03 7.14
C GLN A 135 -15.24 3.21 7.97
N TYR A 136 -14.70 2.95 9.16
CA TYR A 136 -13.94 3.97 9.87
C TYR A 136 -12.56 4.10 9.24
N ALA A 137 -12.20 5.33 8.88
CA ALA A 137 -10.94 5.68 8.23
C ALA A 137 -10.62 4.78 7.00
N PRO A 138 -11.43 4.87 5.93
CA PRO A 138 -11.34 3.96 4.79
C PRO A 138 -9.93 3.90 4.20
N HIS A 139 -9.19 5.00 4.23
CA HIS A 139 -7.85 5.15 3.64
C HIS A 139 -6.77 4.23 4.24
N PHE A 140 -6.92 3.71 5.46
CA PHE A 140 -5.89 2.84 6.09
C PHE A 140 -5.77 1.45 5.45
N TRP A 141 -6.70 1.08 4.56
CA TRP A 141 -6.65 -0.17 3.83
C TRP A 141 -5.36 -0.33 3.02
N SER A 142 -4.83 0.75 2.45
CA SER A 142 -3.63 0.70 1.62
C SER A 142 -2.38 0.39 2.47
N LEU A 143 -2.32 0.90 3.70
CA LEU A 143 -1.21 0.65 4.62
C LEU A 143 -1.20 -0.79 5.13
N CYS A 144 -2.37 -1.35 5.43
CA CYS A 144 -2.50 -2.78 5.78
C CYS A 144 -2.06 -3.67 4.60
N THR A 145 -2.43 -3.29 3.37
CA THR A 145 -1.97 -3.98 2.16
C THR A 145 -0.46 -3.89 2.01
N GLU A 146 0.14 -2.72 2.23
CA GLU A 146 1.59 -2.51 2.20
C GLU A 146 2.31 -3.42 3.20
N TRP A 147 1.77 -3.53 4.43
CA TRP A 147 2.28 -4.45 5.45
C TRP A 147 2.25 -5.91 5.00
N HIS A 148 1.14 -6.36 4.42
CA HIS A 148 1.05 -7.71 3.86
C HIS A 148 2.05 -7.95 2.71
N PHE A 149 2.27 -6.95 1.84
CA PHE A 149 3.29 -7.03 0.79
C PHE A 149 4.70 -7.23 1.36
N TYR A 150 5.05 -6.57 2.47
CA TYR A 150 6.35 -6.77 3.11
C TYR A 150 6.54 -8.20 3.64
N LEU A 151 5.47 -8.86 4.07
CA LEU A 151 5.51 -10.23 4.58
C LEU A 151 5.56 -11.25 3.45
N VAL A 152 4.68 -11.09 2.44
CA VAL A 152 4.45 -12.08 1.37
C VAL A 152 5.54 -12.06 0.31
N LEU A 153 6.03 -10.88 -0.10
CA LEU A 153 6.94 -10.76 -1.23
C LEU A 153 8.27 -11.52 -1.03
N PRO A 154 8.96 -11.44 0.13
CA PRO A 154 10.18 -12.23 0.34
C PRO A 154 9.95 -13.74 0.33
N LEU A 155 8.80 -14.19 0.88
CA LEU A 155 8.42 -15.61 0.89
C LEU A 155 8.10 -16.10 -0.53
N LEU A 156 7.43 -15.27 -1.33
CA LEU A 156 7.10 -15.56 -2.72
C LEU A 156 8.37 -15.66 -3.58
N VAL A 157 9.33 -14.73 -3.40
CA VAL A 157 10.63 -14.80 -4.11
C VAL A 157 11.40 -16.06 -3.71
N TRP A 158 11.43 -16.37 -2.41
CA TRP A 158 12.04 -17.62 -1.93
C TRP A 158 11.37 -18.86 -2.53
N ALA A 159 10.04 -18.90 -2.56
CA ALA A 159 9.27 -19.99 -3.15
C ALA A 159 9.57 -20.13 -4.65
N ILE A 160 9.67 -19.03 -5.40
CA ILE A 160 10.05 -19.04 -6.82
C ILE A 160 11.46 -19.62 -7.00
N HIS A 161 12.42 -19.21 -6.17
CA HIS A 161 13.80 -19.72 -6.24
C HIS A 161 13.89 -21.22 -5.91
N LYS A 162 13.08 -21.72 -4.96
CA LYS A 162 13.13 -23.12 -4.48
C LYS A 162 12.26 -24.09 -5.28
N LEU A 163 11.06 -23.67 -5.69
CA LEU A 163 10.02 -24.52 -6.29
C LEU A 163 9.85 -24.28 -7.80
N GLY A 164 10.42 -23.20 -8.32
CA GLY A 164 10.19 -22.71 -9.68
C GLY A 164 8.96 -21.82 -9.80
N PHE A 165 8.96 -20.93 -10.80
CA PHE A 165 7.95 -19.88 -10.97
C PHE A 165 6.50 -20.41 -11.01
N GLN A 166 6.23 -21.45 -11.80
CA GLN A 166 4.89 -21.99 -11.97
C GLN A 166 4.29 -22.55 -10.68
N LYS A 167 5.06 -23.35 -9.92
CA LYS A 167 4.59 -23.95 -8.67
C LYS A 167 4.42 -22.91 -7.57
N ALA A 168 5.31 -21.92 -7.50
CA ALA A 168 5.19 -20.83 -6.55
C ALA A 168 3.95 -19.95 -6.83
N MET A 169 3.64 -19.70 -8.10
CA MET A 169 2.42 -18.96 -8.48
C MET A 169 1.15 -19.73 -8.13
N VAL A 170 1.12 -21.03 -8.39
CA VAL A 170 -0.03 -21.88 -7.99
C VAL A 170 -0.21 -21.86 -6.47
N LEU A 171 0.88 -21.94 -5.70
CA LEU A 171 0.83 -21.89 -4.23
C LEU A 171 0.40 -20.51 -3.69
N ALA A 172 0.69 -19.44 -4.42
CA ALA A 172 0.28 -18.08 -4.04
C ALA A 172 -1.18 -17.77 -4.39
N MET A 173 -1.76 -18.53 -5.33
CA MET A 173 -3.14 -18.40 -5.79
C MET A 173 -4.10 -19.40 -5.12
N ALA A 174 -3.55 -20.43 -4.47
CA ALA A 174 -4.29 -21.43 -3.70
C ALA A 174 -4.56 -20.94 -2.28
#